data_AF-A0A932CE65-F1
#
_entry.id   AF-A0A932CE65-F1
#
_cell.length_a   1.000
_cell.length_b   1.000
_cell.length_c   1.000
_cell.angle_alpha   90.00
_cell.angle_beta   90.00
_cell.angle_gamma   90.00
#
_symmetry.space_group_name_H-M   'P 1'
#
loop_
_entity.id
_entity.type
_entity.pdbx_description
1 polymer ?
#
loop_
_entity_poly.entity_id
_entity_poly.type
_entity_poly.pdbx_seq_one_letter_code
_entity_poly.pdbx_strand_id
1 'polypeptide(L)'
;MDGAGAEAEGADVKAERKQGSRGPSRGRPAGVSLEACEEQYRSIVENSPVGVFFVDENYRPIYVNDEACRISGYSRDEVMGRDFRVFLAEGSKHVVAELYV
;
A
#
# COMPACT_ATOMS: atom_id res chain seq x y z
N MET A 1 -60.97 16.03 -54.54
CA MET A 1 -59.50 16.14 -54.52
C MET A 1 -59.19 16.74 -53.16
N ASP A 2 -58.68 16.05 -52.16
CA ASP A 2 -57.98 14.77 -52.00
C ASP A 2 -58.20 14.39 -50.52
N GLY A 3 -58.07 13.18 -50.01
CA GLY A 3 -57.71 11.86 -50.49
C GLY A 3 -57.95 10.94 -49.30
N ALA A 4 -58.52 9.76 -49.56
CA ALA A 4 -58.66 8.67 -48.60
C ALA A 4 -57.47 7.72 -48.74
N GLY A 5 -57.07 7.08 -47.64
CA GLY A 5 -56.10 5.99 -47.56
C GLY A 5 -55.54 5.92 -46.14
N ALA A 6 -56.11 5.14 -45.20
CA ALA A 6 -56.04 3.67 -45.07
C ALA A 6 -54.57 3.20 -45.00
N GLU A 7 -54.09 2.89 -43.78
CA GLU A 7 -53.88 1.51 -43.29
C GLU A 7 -52.67 0.85 -43.99
N ALA A 8 -51.50 0.83 -43.35
CA ALA A 8 -51.05 -0.18 -42.38
C ALA A 8 -50.49 -1.45 -43.04
N GLU A 9 -49.46 -1.97 -42.38
CA GLU A 9 -48.87 -3.29 -42.50
C GLU A 9 -47.69 -3.49 -43.48
N GLY A 10 -46.62 -4.01 -42.89
CA GLY A 10 -45.33 -4.30 -43.50
C GLY A 10 -44.38 -4.79 -42.41
N ALA A 11 -44.78 -5.87 -41.76
CA ALA A 11 -43.93 -6.65 -40.88
C ALA A 11 -42.87 -7.36 -41.72
N ASP A 12 -41.60 -7.32 -41.31
CA ASP A 12 -40.71 -8.46 -41.50
C ASP A 12 -39.58 -8.44 -40.46
N VAL A 13 -39.82 -9.27 -39.46
CA VAL A 13 -38.90 -9.66 -38.41
C VAL A 13 -37.81 -10.53 -39.02
N LYS A 14 -36.54 -10.10 -38.98
CA LYS A 14 -35.41 -11.01 -39.18
C LYS A 14 -34.69 -11.32 -37.88
N ALA A 15 -34.98 -12.55 -37.44
CA ALA A 15 -34.38 -13.37 -36.42
C ALA A 15 -32.85 -13.25 -36.22
N GLU A 16 -32.49 -13.20 -34.94
CA GLU A 16 -31.46 -13.95 -34.23
C GLU A 16 -30.23 -14.46 -35.01
N ARG A 17 -29.04 -13.97 -34.61
CA ARG A 17 -27.87 -14.84 -34.42
C ARG A 17 -27.17 -14.57 -33.09
N LYS A 18 -27.33 -15.58 -32.22
CA LYS A 18 -26.63 -15.97 -31.00
C LYS A 18 -25.27 -15.29 -30.71
N GLN A 19 -25.21 -14.77 -29.49
CA GLN A 19 -24.14 -14.96 -28.49
C GLN A 19 -22.74 -15.27 -29.04
N GLY A 20 -21.93 -14.23 -29.20
CA GLY A 20 -20.48 -14.31 -29.17
C GLY A 20 -19.97 -13.84 -27.82
N SER A 21 -19.77 -14.77 -26.88
CA SER A 21 -18.95 -14.55 -25.69
C SER A 21 -17.47 -14.44 -26.09
N ARG A 22 -16.74 -13.48 -25.47
CA ARG A 22 -15.28 -13.47 -25.20
C ARG A 22 -14.85 -12.01 -24.97
N GLY A 23 -14.58 -11.54 -23.77
CA GLY A 23 -14.60 -12.10 -22.43
C GLY A 23 -14.58 -10.92 -21.45
N PRO A 24 -14.63 -11.11 -20.13
CA PRO A 24 -14.36 -10.02 -19.22
C PRO A 24 -12.95 -9.51 -19.54
N SER A 25 -12.80 -8.24 -19.93
CA SER A 25 -11.52 -7.59 -19.76
C SER A 25 -11.22 -7.81 -18.29
N ARG A 26 -10.21 -8.64 -17.98
CA ARG A 26 -9.72 -8.86 -16.64
C ARG A 26 -9.27 -7.48 -16.17
N GLY A 27 -10.19 -6.73 -15.59
CA GLY A 27 -9.85 -5.69 -14.65
C GLY A 27 -8.92 -6.40 -13.71
N ARG A 28 -7.63 -6.04 -13.76
CA ARG A 28 -6.81 -6.20 -12.56
C ARG A 28 -7.72 -5.76 -11.41
N PRO A 29 -7.87 -6.53 -10.32
CA PRO A 29 -8.40 -5.90 -9.13
C PRO A 29 -7.60 -4.61 -9.02
N ALA A 30 -8.29 -3.46 -8.98
CA ALA A 30 -7.65 -2.20 -8.72
C ALA A 30 -7.07 -2.37 -7.32
N GLY A 31 -5.88 -2.95 -7.27
CA GLY A 31 -5.10 -3.08 -6.08
C GLY A 31 -4.95 -1.67 -5.56
N VAL A 32 -5.06 -1.54 -4.25
CA VAL A 32 -4.73 -0.31 -3.55
C VAL A 32 -3.47 0.26 -4.19
N SER A 33 -3.51 1.53 -4.60
CA SER A 33 -2.37 2.18 -5.25
C SER A 33 -1.15 2.06 -4.34
N LEU A 34 0.05 2.05 -4.92
CA LEU A 34 1.28 2.03 -4.14
C LEU A 34 1.28 3.14 -3.06
N GLU A 35 0.82 4.34 -3.44
CA GLU A 35 0.67 5.49 -2.54
C GLU A 35 -0.27 5.20 -1.36
N ALA A 36 -1.43 4.60 -1.60
CA ALA A 36 -2.39 4.29 -0.54
C ALA A 36 -1.88 3.16 0.39
N CYS A 37 -1.10 2.22 -0.14
CA CYS A 37 -0.40 1.22 0.68
C CYS A 37 0.71 1.87 1.53
N GLU A 38 1.50 2.78 0.96
CA GLU A 38 2.56 3.50 1.67
C GLU A 38 2.00 4.37 2.80
N GLU A 39 0.90 5.09 2.56
CA GLU A 39 0.23 5.90 3.58
C GLU A 39 -0.35 5.05 4.70
N GLN A 40 -1.00 3.92 4.36
CA GLN A 40 -1.52 3.01 5.36
C GLN A 40 -0.39 2.44 6.22
N TYR A 41 0.71 2.00 5.61
CA TYR A 41 1.88 1.50 6.32
C TYR A 41 2.49 2.56 7.24
N ARG A 42 2.72 3.77 6.71
CA ARG A 42 3.22 4.91 7.49
C ARG A 42 2.33 5.19 8.70
N SER A 43 1.02 5.22 8.50
CA SER A 43 0.06 5.45 9.57
C SER A 43 0.14 4.40 10.68
N ILE A 44 0.26 3.11 10.31
CA ILE A 44 0.38 2.02 11.28
C ILE A 44 1.68 2.15 12.10
N VAL A 45 2.80 2.45 11.43
CA VAL A 45 4.10 2.53 12.10
C VAL A 45 4.22 3.76 12.99
N GLU A 46 3.77 4.93 12.51
CA GLU A 46 3.84 6.18 13.29
C GLU A 46 2.93 6.15 14.52
N ASN A 47 1.74 5.55 14.42
CA ASN A 47 0.79 5.48 15.53
C ASN A 47 0.94 4.21 16.38
N SER A 48 2.01 3.44 16.17
CA SER A 48 2.27 2.23 16.93
C SER A 48 2.62 2.57 18.38
N PRO A 49 2.09 1.84 19.39
CA PRO A 49 2.44 2.03 20.79
C PRO A 49 3.82 1.44 21.16
N VAL A 50 4.54 0.90 20.18
CA VAL A 50 5.91 0.41 20.35
C VAL A 50 6.88 1.25 19.54
N GLY A 51 8.11 1.36 20.03
CA GLY A 51 9.19 1.99 19.28
C GLY A 51 9.57 1.15 18.06
N VAL A 52 9.64 1.79 16.90
CA VAL A 52 10.03 1.17 15.63
C VAL A 52 11.28 1.86 15.10
N PHE A 53 12.28 1.04 14.73
CA PHE A 53 13.51 1.48 14.08
C PHE A 53 13.75 0.63 12.85
N PHE A 54 14.14 1.26 11.74
CA PHE A 54 14.77 0.55 10.62
C PHE A 54 16.21 0.96 10.56
N VAL A 55 17.09 -0.03 10.40
CA VAL A 55 18.54 0.15 10.41
C VAL A 55 19.11 -0.37 9.09
N ASP A 56 20.14 0.29 8.59
CA ASP A 56 20.94 -0.21 7.46
C ASP A 56 21.91 -1.32 7.89
N GLU A 57 22.66 -1.84 6.92
CA GLU A 57 23.71 -2.87 7.12
C GLU A 57 24.85 -2.40 8.04
N ASN A 58 25.00 -1.09 8.23
CA ASN A 58 25.98 -0.48 9.12
C ASN A 58 25.40 -0.12 10.49
N TYR A 59 24.23 -0.67 10.83
CA TYR A 59 23.51 -0.41 12.09
C TYR A 59 23.14 1.06 12.27
N ARG A 60 22.90 1.79 11.18
CA ARG A 60 22.48 3.19 11.24
C ARG A 60 20.98 3.28 11.04
N PRO A 61 20.23 3.90 11.97
CA PRO A 61 18.82 4.12 11.78
C PRO A 61 18.57 4.98 10.54
N ILE A 62 17.80 4.41 9.61
CA ILE A 62 17.25 5.08 8.42
C ILE A 62 15.80 5.52 8.64
N TYR A 63 15.18 5.04 9.72
CA TYR A 63 13.86 5.44 10.17
C TYR A 63 13.71 5.19 11.67
N VAL A 64 12.96 6.07 12.32
CA VAL A 64 12.52 5.94 13.71
C VAL A 64 11.13 6.56 13.83
N ASN A 65 10.21 5.92 14.55
CA ASN A 65 8.91 6.53 14.84
C ASN A 65 8.99 7.43 16.09
N ASP A 66 7.97 8.26 16.30
CA ASP A 66 7.96 9.19 17.44
C ASP A 66 7.93 8.45 18.79
N GLU A 67 7.25 7.30 18.84
CA GLU A 67 7.18 6.48 20.05
C GLU A 67 8.55 5.90 20.46
N ALA A 68 9.39 5.52 19.49
CA ALA A 68 10.76 5.11 19.74
C ALA A 68 11.61 6.25 20.35
N CYS A 69 11.44 7.48 19.85
CA CYS A 69 12.12 8.64 20.41
C CYS A 69 11.65 8.89 21.85
N ARG A 70 10.33 8.78 22.09
CA ARG A 70 9.73 8.94 23.43
C ARG A 70 10.21 7.90 24.44
N ILE A 71 10.26 6.63 24.05
CA ILE A 71 10.69 5.52 24.91
C ILE A 71 12.20 5.59 25.19
N SER A 72 12.99 5.84 24.16
CA SER A 72 14.45 5.87 24.29
C SER A 72 14.98 7.13 24.98
N GLY A 73 14.20 8.22 24.94
CA GLY A 73 14.58 9.52 25.49
C GLY A 73 15.51 10.33 24.58
N TYR A 74 15.85 9.81 23.40
CA TYR A 74 16.66 10.52 22.41
C TYR A 74 15.79 11.17 21.34
N SER A 75 16.22 12.32 20.86
CA SER A 75 15.60 12.94 19.70
C SER A 75 15.95 12.18 18.41
N ARG A 76 15.09 12.33 17.40
CA ARG A 76 15.32 11.77 16.06
C ARG A 76 16.70 12.15 15.52
N ASP A 77 17.07 13.42 15.61
CA ASP A 77 18.35 13.93 15.08
C ASP A 77 19.58 13.34 15.80
N GLU A 78 19.45 12.99 17.08
CA GLU A 78 20.52 12.36 17.84
C GLU A 78 20.75 10.90 17.47
N VAL A 79 19.74 10.23 16.90
CA VAL A 79 19.76 8.78 16.64
C VAL A 79 19.98 8.49 15.15
N MET A 80 19.40 9.30 14.27
CA MET A 80 19.45 9.10 12.83
C MET A 80 20.88 9.12 12.29
N GLY A 81 21.21 8.15 11.42
CA GLY A 81 22.50 8.07 10.74
C GLY A 81 23.70 7.69 11.62
N ARG A 82 23.52 7.50 12.93
CA ARG A 82 24.57 7.03 13.85
C ARG A 82 24.44 5.53 14.08
N ASP A 83 25.55 4.87 14.35
CA ASP A 83 25.51 3.46 14.76
C ASP A 83 24.73 3.32 16.06
N PHE A 84 23.53 2.71 16.03
CA PHE A 84 22.65 2.67 17.20
C PHE A 84 23.21 1.83 18.34
N ARG A 85 24.18 0.95 18.07
CA ARG A 85 24.79 0.08 19.07
C ARG A 85 25.54 0.87 20.14
N VAL A 86 25.88 2.13 19.88
CA VAL A 86 26.48 3.05 20.87
C VAL A 86 25.52 3.40 22.01
N PHE A 87 24.20 3.31 21.77
CA PHE A 87 23.18 3.60 22.77
C PHE A 87 22.79 2.35 23.60
N LEU A 88 23.27 1.18 23.20
CA LEU A 88 22.99 -0.07 23.89
C LEU A 88 23.94 -0.26 25.08
N ALA A 89 23.42 -0.85 26.15
CA ALA A 89 24.26 -1.36 27.22
C ALA A 89 25.26 -2.40 26.68
N GLU A 90 26.45 -2.47 27.29
CA GLU A 90 27.53 -3.35 26.83
C GLU A 90 27.09 -4.82 26.73
N GLY A 91 26.29 -5.27 27.71
CA GLY A 91 25.70 -6.61 27.74
C GLY A 91 24.61 -6.86 26.70
N SER A 92 24.21 -5.88 25.88
CA SER A 92 23.19 -6.06 24.83
C SER A 92 23.78 -5.97 23.42
N LYS A 93 25.02 -5.51 23.26
CA LYS A 93 25.68 -5.35 21.95
C LYS A 93 25.88 -6.68 21.22
N HIS A 94 26.19 -7.75 21.96
CA HIS A 94 26.40 -9.08 21.37
C HIS A 94 25.11 -9.67 20.80
N VAL A 95 23.96 -9.43 21.44
CA VAL A 95 22.65 -9.91 20.97
C VAL A 95 22.30 -9.29 19.62
N VAL A 96 22.60 -8.00 19.45
CA VAL A 96 22.32 -7.29 18.20
C VAL A 96 23.25 -7.74 17.07
N ALA A 97 24.50 -8.09 17.36
CA ALA A 97 25.42 -8.61 16.36
C ALA A 97 24.96 -9.97 15.81
N GLU A 98 24.31 -10.81 16.61
CA GLU A 98 23.84 -12.13 16.15
C GLU A 98 22.50 -12.08 15.39
N LEU A 99 21.66 -11.07 15.64
CA LEU A 99 20.33 -10.94 15.00
C LEU A 99 20.36 -10.23 13.64
N TYR A 100 21.44 -9.52 13.34
CA TYR A 100 21.59 -8.66 12.16
C TYR A 100 22.81 -9.05 11.30
N VAL A 101 23.22 -10.31 11.35
CA VAL A 101 24.26 -10.93 10.49
C VAL A 101 23.62 -11.95 9.56
#